data_AF-A0A2T0FH92-F1
#
_entry.id   AF-A0A2T0FH92-F1
#
_cell.length_a   1.000
_cell.length_b   1.000
_cell.length_c   1.000
_cell.angle_alpha   90.00
_cell.angle_beta   90.00
_cell.angle_gamma   90.00
#
_symmetry.space_group_name_H-M   'P 1'
#
loop_
_entity.id
_entity.type
_entity.pdbx_description
1 polymer ?
#
loop_
_entity_poly.entity_id
_entity_poly.type
_entity_poly.pdbx_seq_one_letter_code
_entity_poly.pdbx_strand_id
1 'polypeptide(L)'
;MKRFLRFNSTLGSLDVASLRTKIAAATIKPSEALRACAKLENDHIASSTAEALGQSEKSVEEARNVLQEALDKFKIDEPTLKAFFVAQPPPSATASILALQAYNKQNPQTALSETVSMIPFRRATYFCDFDVAFRILDLTSGRKSPHQAVAGRRIYKIVALWAAGMGAALFGLDKLLASGLVGDWTENRGMVLSMAATYLLAVSVYGTLARQNSKSGVGEVLRWSKGVLLTQRSQRARELKMASLMAEMNRSLPENHGECAVKMLQELQARDLETVESEDELLIKEYWARGGDGFEWVEPDQDPAWQIWRARMEKSKQQRIGSPYVRHDATPKQLDWAERVANNQDDPITIPHASLIDITKLSVEEKFAMLDQELKSLKENDRPAEIDKPRKDN
;
A
#
# COMPACT_ATOMS: atom_id res chain seq x y z
N MET A 1 5.95 13.29 -21.30
CA MET A 1 6.74 12.06 -21.55
C MET A 1 5.94 10.80 -21.17
N LYS A 2 4.83 10.51 -21.87
CA LYS A 2 4.07 9.25 -21.74
C LYS A 2 4.44 8.35 -22.92
N ARG A 3 5.52 7.57 -22.80
CA ARG A 3 5.76 6.46 -23.72
C ARG A 3 4.80 5.34 -23.32
N PHE A 4 3.61 5.33 -23.93
CA PHE A 4 2.79 4.14 -23.97
C PHE A 4 3.58 3.07 -24.72
N LEU A 5 4.05 2.06 -23.98
CA LEU A 5 4.63 0.87 -24.55
C LEU A 5 3.51 0.12 -25.28
N ARG A 6 3.32 0.41 -26.57
CA ARG A 6 2.61 -0.47 -27.50
C ARG A 6 3.47 -1.72 -27.63
N PHE A 7 3.27 -2.69 -26.75
CA PHE A 7 3.89 -4.00 -26.89
C PHE A 7 3.16 -4.75 -28.01
N ASN A 8 3.89 -5.03 -29.09
CA ASN A 8 3.46 -5.93 -30.15
C ASN A 8 3.10 -7.29 -29.53
N SER A 9 1.80 -7.57 -29.39
CA SER A 9 1.28 -8.89 -29.04
C SER A 9 1.40 -9.80 -30.26
N THR A 10 2.60 -10.27 -30.57
CA THR A 10 2.81 -11.39 -31.50
C THR A 10 2.27 -12.72 -30.93
N LEU A 11 1.88 -12.71 -29.66
CA LEU A 11 1.14 -13.76 -28.97
C LEU A 11 -0.36 -13.45 -29.11
N GLY A 12 -0.92 -13.74 -30.29
CA GLY A 12 -2.36 -13.87 -30.50
C GLY A 12 -2.97 -14.93 -29.56
N SER A 13 -4.29 -15.11 -29.56
CA SER A 13 -5.01 -16.10 -28.74
C SER A 13 -4.29 -17.46 -28.74
N LEU A 14 -3.47 -17.74 -27.73
CA LEU A 14 -2.70 -18.98 -27.68
C LEU A 14 -3.58 -20.04 -27.06
N ASP A 15 -3.77 -21.10 -27.82
CA ASP A 15 -4.36 -22.30 -27.29
C ASP A 15 -3.37 -22.99 -26.32
N VAL A 16 -3.89 -23.67 -25.31
CA VAL A 16 -3.11 -24.28 -24.21
C VAL A 16 -1.99 -25.17 -24.75
N ALA A 17 -2.27 -25.96 -25.78
CA ALA A 17 -1.31 -26.86 -26.41
C ALA A 17 -0.12 -26.11 -27.07
N SER A 18 -0.40 -24.97 -27.70
CA SER A 18 0.63 -24.14 -28.33
C SER A 18 1.54 -23.47 -27.29
N LEU A 19 1.00 -23.13 -26.11
CA LEU A 19 1.79 -22.57 -25.03
C LEU A 19 2.69 -23.65 -24.40
N ARG A 20 2.13 -24.85 -24.13
CA ARG A 20 2.87 -26.00 -23.57
C ARG A 20 4.05 -26.40 -24.43
N THR A 21 3.87 -26.50 -25.75
CA THR A 21 4.94 -26.85 -26.69
C THR A 21 6.07 -25.82 -26.69
N LYS A 22 5.74 -24.52 -26.68
CA LYS A 22 6.75 -23.45 -26.62
C LYS A 22 7.46 -23.39 -25.26
N ILE A 23 6.75 -23.63 -24.15
CA ILE A 23 7.34 -23.74 -22.81
C ILE A 23 8.27 -24.96 -22.76
N ALA A 24 7.86 -26.11 -23.30
CA ALA A 24 8.67 -27.31 -23.35
C ALA A 24 9.94 -27.13 -24.20
N ALA A 25 9.86 -26.38 -25.30
CA ALA A 25 11.02 -26.05 -26.12
C ALA A 25 11.91 -24.94 -25.53
N ALA A 26 11.52 -24.32 -24.41
CA ALA A 26 12.21 -23.18 -23.77
C ALA A 26 12.55 -22.03 -24.75
N THR A 27 11.77 -21.86 -25.82
CA THR A 27 12.03 -20.86 -26.88
C THR A 27 11.58 -19.45 -26.51
N ILE A 28 10.73 -19.30 -25.48
CA ILE A 28 10.18 -18.03 -25.03
C ILE A 28 10.93 -17.54 -23.79
N LYS A 29 11.09 -16.22 -23.66
CA LYS A 29 11.60 -15.59 -22.44
C LYS A 29 10.67 -15.89 -21.24
N PRO A 30 11.21 -16.18 -20.04
CA PRO A 30 10.39 -16.52 -18.87
C PRO A 30 9.30 -15.49 -18.54
N SER A 31 9.60 -14.19 -18.63
CA SER A 31 8.65 -13.12 -18.38
C SER A 31 7.47 -13.09 -19.37
N GLU A 32 7.71 -13.47 -20.62
CA GLU A 32 6.68 -13.50 -21.66
C GLU A 32 5.80 -14.74 -21.50
N ALA A 33 6.41 -15.89 -21.17
CA ALA A 33 5.68 -17.12 -20.89
C ALA A 33 4.73 -16.95 -19.69
N LEU A 34 5.20 -16.36 -18.59
CA LEU A 34 4.37 -16.11 -17.40
C LEU A 34 3.23 -15.12 -17.67
N ARG A 35 3.49 -14.06 -18.45
CA ARG A 35 2.42 -13.12 -18.89
C ARG A 35 1.38 -13.80 -19.76
N ALA A 36 1.81 -14.67 -20.66
CA ALA A 36 0.89 -15.43 -21.51
C ALA A 36 0.05 -16.41 -20.67
N CYS A 37 0.62 -17.04 -19.64
CA CYS A 37 -0.14 -17.85 -18.68
C CYS A 37 -1.18 -17.01 -17.91
N ALA A 38 -0.80 -15.81 -17.44
CA ALA A 38 -1.74 -14.91 -16.76
C ALA A 38 -2.89 -14.46 -17.67
N LYS A 39 -2.59 -14.18 -18.95
CA LYS A 39 -3.62 -13.84 -19.94
C LYS A 39 -4.55 -15.02 -20.18
N LEU A 40 -4.00 -16.21 -20.38
CA LEU A 40 -4.75 -17.45 -20.60
C LEU A 40 -5.68 -17.76 -19.43
N GLU A 41 -5.21 -17.62 -18.18
CA GLU A 41 -6.08 -17.80 -17.01
C GLU A 41 -7.23 -16.79 -16.97
N ASN A 42 -6.96 -15.51 -17.28
CA ASN A 42 -7.99 -14.48 -17.31
C ASN A 42 -9.00 -14.71 -18.45
N ASP A 43 -8.54 -15.17 -19.63
CA ASP A 43 -9.41 -15.53 -20.74
C ASP A 43 -10.34 -16.70 -20.36
N HIS A 44 -9.84 -17.69 -19.60
CA HIS A 44 -10.67 -18.77 -19.05
C HIS A 44 -11.66 -18.30 -17.99
N ILE A 45 -11.24 -17.43 -17.07
CA ILE A 45 -12.14 -16.84 -16.07
C ILE A 45 -13.27 -16.07 -16.78
N ALA A 46 -12.94 -15.25 -17.79
CA ALA A 46 -13.92 -14.52 -18.58
C ALA A 46 -14.88 -15.44 -19.36
N SER A 47 -14.39 -16.59 -19.84
CA SER A 47 -15.26 -17.59 -20.48
C SER A 47 -16.15 -18.36 -19.50
N SER A 48 -15.79 -18.41 -18.22
CA SER A 48 -16.56 -19.11 -17.18
C SER A 48 -17.67 -18.26 -16.55
N THR A 49 -17.66 -16.95 -16.76
CA THR A 49 -18.74 -16.06 -16.31
C THR A 49 -20.02 -16.30 -17.10
N ALA A 50 -21.18 -16.30 -16.41
CA ALA A 50 -22.50 -16.69 -16.90
C ALA A 50 -22.98 -15.98 -18.19
N GLU A 51 -22.35 -14.87 -18.57
CA GLU A 51 -22.66 -14.14 -19.82
C GLU A 51 -22.13 -14.86 -21.07
N ALA A 52 -21.17 -15.79 -20.93
CA ALA A 52 -20.53 -16.51 -22.03
C ALA A 52 -21.14 -17.91 -22.27
N LEU A 53 -22.47 -18.03 -22.17
CA LEU A 53 -23.31 -19.25 -22.25
C LEU A 53 -23.18 -20.16 -23.51
N GLY A 54 -22.14 -20.00 -24.34
CA GLY A 54 -21.91 -20.82 -25.53
C GLY A 54 -20.44 -21.20 -25.77
N GLN A 55 -19.51 -20.82 -24.89
CA GLN A 55 -18.11 -21.23 -25.00
C GLN A 55 -17.84 -22.42 -24.07
N SER A 56 -17.28 -23.48 -24.64
CA SER A 56 -16.79 -24.67 -23.93
C SER A 56 -16.11 -24.28 -22.61
N GLU A 57 -16.58 -24.87 -21.50
CA GLU A 57 -15.98 -24.73 -20.17
C GLU A 57 -14.54 -25.25 -20.18
N LYS A 58 -13.60 -24.43 -20.66
CA LYS A 58 -12.18 -24.73 -20.54
C LYS A 58 -11.80 -24.50 -19.08
N SER A 59 -11.37 -25.55 -18.41
CA SER A 59 -11.10 -25.52 -16.96
C SER A 59 -9.96 -24.56 -16.62
N VAL A 60 -10.23 -23.63 -15.71
CA VAL A 60 -9.22 -22.70 -15.12
C VAL A 60 -8.05 -23.48 -14.50
N GLU A 61 -8.28 -24.73 -14.09
CA GLU A 61 -7.25 -25.60 -13.53
C GLU A 61 -6.19 -26.01 -14.57
N GLU A 62 -6.57 -26.18 -15.84
CA GLU A 62 -5.62 -26.49 -16.90
C GLU A 62 -4.63 -25.34 -17.11
N ALA A 63 -5.11 -24.10 -17.07
CA ALA A 63 -4.27 -22.91 -17.11
C ALA A 63 -3.25 -22.86 -15.98
N ARG A 64 -3.68 -23.24 -14.77
CA ARG A 64 -2.83 -23.28 -13.58
C ARG A 64 -1.80 -24.38 -13.65
N ASN A 65 -2.15 -25.54 -14.18
CA ASN A 65 -1.21 -26.64 -14.41
C ASN A 65 -0.12 -26.22 -15.40
N VAL A 66 -0.50 -25.51 -16.47
CA VAL A 66 0.46 -24.97 -17.45
C VAL A 66 1.37 -23.91 -16.83
N LEU A 67 0.82 -23.04 -15.97
CA LEU A 67 1.60 -22.09 -15.21
C LEU A 67 2.61 -22.80 -14.29
N GLN A 68 2.19 -23.85 -13.58
CA GLN A 68 3.07 -24.62 -12.71
C GLN A 68 4.19 -25.32 -13.51
N GLU A 69 3.87 -25.92 -14.65
CA GLU A 69 4.87 -26.47 -15.58
C GLU A 69 5.89 -25.42 -16.04
N ALA A 70 5.44 -24.19 -16.30
CA ALA A 70 6.33 -23.09 -16.66
C ALA A 70 7.22 -22.66 -15.48
N LEU A 71 6.65 -22.55 -14.28
CA LEU A 71 7.36 -22.17 -13.07
C LEU A 71 8.42 -23.20 -12.67
N ASP A 72 8.18 -24.49 -12.89
CA ASP A 72 9.14 -25.56 -12.56
C ASP A 72 10.31 -25.61 -13.55
N LYS A 73 10.08 -25.24 -14.83
CA LYS A 73 11.12 -25.26 -15.87
C LYS A 73 12.02 -24.02 -15.86
N PHE A 74 11.46 -22.84 -15.63
CA PHE A 74 12.22 -21.60 -15.70
C PHE A 74 12.78 -21.20 -14.34
N LYS A 75 14.02 -20.71 -14.33
CA LYS A 75 14.58 -20.03 -13.16
C LYS A 75 13.89 -18.67 -13.00
N ILE A 76 13.23 -18.47 -11.86
CA ILE A 76 12.44 -17.27 -11.58
C ILE A 76 13.33 -16.27 -10.86
N ASP A 77 13.65 -15.19 -11.56
CA ASP A 77 14.32 -14.04 -10.99
C ASP A 77 13.30 -12.99 -10.52
N GLU A 78 13.70 -12.13 -9.59
CA GLU A 78 12.86 -11.02 -9.11
C GLU A 78 12.28 -10.11 -10.22
N PRO A 79 13.06 -9.65 -11.24
CA PRO A 79 12.50 -8.84 -12.33
C PRO A 79 11.47 -9.61 -13.16
N THR A 80 11.65 -10.92 -13.37
CA THR A 80 10.66 -11.74 -14.08
C THR A 80 9.36 -11.86 -13.30
N LEU A 81 9.45 -12.03 -11.97
CA LEU A 81 8.30 -12.07 -11.08
C LEU A 81 7.56 -10.72 -11.03
N LYS A 82 8.30 -9.62 -10.96
CA LYS A 82 7.73 -8.26 -11.07
C LYS A 82 7.01 -8.06 -12.40
N ALA A 83 7.60 -8.51 -13.50
CA ALA A 83 7.00 -8.43 -14.84
C ALA A 83 5.72 -9.26 -14.97
N PHE A 84 5.60 -10.35 -14.20
CA PHE A 84 4.40 -11.17 -14.10
C PHE A 84 3.30 -10.48 -13.28
N PHE A 85 3.61 -9.92 -12.10
CA PHE A 85 2.61 -9.23 -11.29
C PHE A 85 2.07 -7.94 -11.92
N VAL A 86 2.86 -7.28 -12.76
CA VAL A 86 2.46 -6.07 -13.51
C VAL A 86 1.81 -6.40 -14.86
N ALA A 87 1.60 -7.68 -15.17
CA ALA A 87 0.97 -8.09 -16.43
C ALA A 87 -0.43 -7.47 -16.61
N GLN A 88 -0.84 -7.29 -17.87
CA GLN A 88 -2.20 -6.90 -18.25
C GLN A 88 -2.73 -7.97 -19.21
N PRO A 89 -3.78 -8.72 -18.84
CA PRO A 89 -4.52 -8.65 -17.58
C PRO A 89 -3.68 -9.15 -16.38
N PRO A 90 -3.91 -8.62 -15.17
CA PRO A 90 -3.10 -8.96 -14.01
C PRO A 90 -3.45 -10.38 -13.50
N PRO A 91 -2.47 -11.14 -12.96
CA PRO A 91 -2.64 -12.54 -12.61
C PRO A 91 -3.61 -12.74 -11.44
N SER A 92 -4.32 -13.87 -11.41
CA SER A 92 -5.23 -14.19 -10.31
C SER A 92 -4.48 -14.25 -8.97
N ALA A 93 -5.22 -14.13 -7.86
CA ALA A 93 -4.63 -14.17 -6.52
C ALA A 93 -3.99 -15.54 -6.23
N THR A 94 -4.61 -16.63 -6.71
CA THR A 94 -4.09 -18.00 -6.60
C THR A 94 -2.86 -18.23 -7.48
N ALA A 95 -2.84 -17.73 -8.72
CA ALA A 95 -1.64 -17.78 -9.57
C ALA A 95 -0.48 -16.99 -8.95
N SER A 96 -0.77 -15.88 -8.27
CA SER A 96 0.23 -15.10 -7.54
C SER A 96 0.83 -15.89 -6.37
N ILE A 97 0.01 -16.64 -5.63
CA ILE A 97 0.48 -17.56 -4.58
C ILE A 97 1.41 -18.62 -5.16
N LEU A 98 1.01 -19.28 -6.25
CA LEU A 98 1.82 -20.33 -6.89
C LEU A 98 3.17 -19.79 -7.37
N ALA A 99 3.18 -18.62 -8.00
CA ALA A 99 4.40 -17.96 -8.43
C ALA A 99 5.33 -17.62 -7.25
N LEU A 100 4.79 -17.12 -6.14
CA LEU A 100 5.55 -16.85 -4.92
C LEU A 100 6.11 -18.13 -4.29
N GLN A 101 5.31 -19.20 -4.24
CA GLN A 101 5.75 -20.51 -3.74
C GLN A 101 6.88 -21.07 -4.58
N ALA A 102 6.77 -21.03 -5.91
CA ALA A 102 7.80 -21.49 -6.82
C ALA A 102 9.09 -20.66 -6.68
N TYR A 103 8.98 -19.32 -6.66
CA TYR A 103 10.12 -18.43 -6.42
C TYR A 103 10.82 -18.75 -5.10
N ASN A 104 10.05 -18.97 -4.03
CA ASN A 104 10.58 -19.32 -2.73
C ASN A 104 11.29 -20.68 -2.76
N LYS A 105 10.73 -21.70 -3.41
CA LYS A 105 11.39 -23.02 -3.55
C LYS A 105 12.74 -22.90 -4.27
N GLN A 106 12.83 -22.11 -5.32
CA GLN A 106 14.04 -21.94 -6.12
C GLN A 106 15.12 -21.07 -5.44
N ASN A 107 14.71 -20.03 -4.71
CA ASN A 107 15.63 -19.06 -4.11
C ASN A 107 15.51 -19.04 -2.58
N PRO A 108 15.99 -20.08 -1.85
CA PRO A 108 15.82 -20.15 -0.40
C PRO A 108 16.50 -19.02 0.38
N GLN A 109 17.58 -18.48 -0.17
CA GLN A 109 18.45 -17.52 0.50
C GLN A 109 18.17 -16.05 0.13
N THR A 110 17.34 -15.78 -0.88
CA THR A 110 17.09 -14.40 -1.35
C THR A 110 15.76 -13.91 -0.81
N ALA A 111 15.77 -12.78 -0.10
CA ALA A 111 14.54 -12.12 0.32
C ALA A 111 13.94 -11.34 -0.85
N LEU A 112 12.64 -11.50 -1.09
CA LEU A 112 11.93 -10.72 -2.09
C LEU A 112 11.92 -9.23 -1.68
N SER A 113 12.08 -8.31 -2.64
CA SER A 113 11.94 -6.88 -2.30
C SER A 113 10.51 -6.54 -1.93
N GLU A 114 10.38 -5.57 -1.02
CA GLU A 114 9.09 -5.04 -0.58
C GLU A 114 8.27 -4.50 -1.76
N THR A 115 8.93 -3.92 -2.75
CA THR A 115 8.24 -3.36 -3.92
C THR A 115 7.56 -4.42 -4.77
N VAL A 116 8.10 -5.64 -4.82
CA VAL A 116 7.54 -6.74 -5.63
C VAL A 116 6.50 -7.52 -4.82
N SER A 117 6.76 -7.77 -3.53
CA SER A 117 5.81 -8.47 -2.66
C SER A 117 4.51 -7.70 -2.45
N MET A 118 4.58 -6.36 -2.38
CA MET A 118 3.41 -5.52 -2.16
C MET A 118 2.44 -5.48 -3.35
N ILE A 119 2.85 -5.85 -4.56
CA ILE A 119 1.98 -5.79 -5.75
C ILE A 119 0.81 -6.79 -5.65
N PRO A 120 1.05 -8.11 -5.56
CA PRO A 120 -0.05 -9.07 -5.43
C PRO A 120 -0.79 -8.89 -4.09
N PHE A 121 -0.06 -8.48 -3.04
CA PHE A 121 -0.65 -8.22 -1.73
C PHE A 121 -1.70 -7.10 -1.77
N ARG A 122 -1.33 -5.91 -2.28
CA ARG A 122 -2.26 -4.77 -2.40
C ARG A 122 -3.48 -5.13 -3.22
N ARG A 123 -3.31 -5.98 -4.23
CA ARG A 123 -4.41 -6.45 -5.06
C ARG A 123 -5.36 -7.32 -4.23
N ALA A 124 -4.85 -8.32 -3.52
CA ALA A 124 -5.66 -9.18 -2.66
C ALA A 124 -6.40 -8.38 -1.57
N THR A 125 -5.72 -7.42 -0.94
CA THR A 125 -6.34 -6.54 0.06
C THR A 125 -7.41 -5.62 -0.53
N TYR A 126 -7.21 -5.13 -1.76
CA TYR A 126 -8.19 -4.30 -2.45
C TYR A 126 -9.47 -5.08 -2.78
N PHE A 127 -9.34 -6.35 -3.17
CA PHE A 127 -10.48 -7.25 -3.39
C PHE A 127 -11.06 -7.83 -2.09
N CYS A 128 -10.57 -7.40 -0.92
CA CYS A 128 -11.02 -7.87 0.39
C CYS A 128 -10.91 -9.40 0.57
N ASP A 129 -10.03 -10.07 -0.17
CA ASP A 129 -9.72 -11.49 -0.02
C ASP A 129 -8.59 -11.64 1.02
N PHE A 130 -8.98 -11.53 2.30
CA PHE A 130 -8.03 -11.50 3.40
C PHE A 130 -7.33 -12.84 3.63
N ASP A 131 -7.99 -13.97 3.33
CA ASP A 131 -7.39 -15.30 3.47
C ASP A 131 -6.22 -15.48 2.48
N VAL A 132 -6.39 -15.04 1.23
CA VAL A 132 -5.31 -15.03 0.25
C VAL A 132 -4.24 -14.00 0.60
N ALA A 133 -4.64 -12.82 1.09
CA ALA A 133 -3.68 -11.81 1.53
C ALA A 133 -2.79 -12.30 2.68
N PHE A 134 -3.33 -13.04 3.66
CA PHE A 134 -2.55 -13.68 4.73
C PHE A 134 -1.57 -14.71 4.17
N ARG A 135 -1.99 -15.55 3.22
CA ARG A 135 -1.08 -16.51 2.55
C ARG A 135 0.06 -15.80 1.81
N ILE A 136 -0.23 -14.68 1.12
CA ILE A 136 0.80 -13.87 0.45
C ILE A 136 1.74 -13.25 1.50
N LEU A 137 1.20 -12.75 2.61
CA LEU A 137 1.96 -12.22 3.73
C LEU A 137 2.89 -13.29 4.30
N ASP A 138 2.42 -14.50 4.55
CA ASP A 138 3.24 -15.59 5.09
C ASP A 138 4.37 -15.99 4.11
N LEU A 139 4.07 -16.04 2.81
CA LEU A 139 5.06 -16.35 1.77
C LEU A 139 6.12 -15.26 1.57
N THR A 140 5.80 -14.01 1.90
CA THR A 140 6.68 -12.87 1.63
C THR A 140 7.43 -12.38 2.88
N SER A 141 6.81 -12.50 4.05
CA SER A 141 7.33 -12.00 5.34
C SER A 141 7.80 -13.10 6.29
N GLY A 142 7.23 -14.32 6.21
CA GLY A 142 7.49 -15.43 7.13
C GLY A 142 8.86 -16.11 7.01
N ARG A 143 9.73 -15.61 6.12
CA ARG A 143 11.09 -16.16 6.00
C ARG A 143 12.00 -15.59 7.08
N LYS A 144 12.78 -16.48 7.71
CA LYS A 144 14.08 -16.16 8.30
C LYS A 144 14.97 -15.61 7.19
N SER A 145 14.80 -14.34 6.88
CA SER A 145 15.50 -13.71 5.78
C SER A 145 17.01 -13.88 5.99
N PRO A 146 17.82 -13.94 4.92
CA PRO A 146 19.28 -13.78 5.04
C PRO A 146 19.66 -12.54 5.85
N HIS A 147 18.75 -11.57 5.99
CA HIS A 147 18.93 -10.43 6.88
C HIS A 147 19.09 -10.81 8.36
N GLN A 148 18.65 -11.98 8.84
CA GLN A 148 18.96 -12.43 10.20
C GLN A 148 20.45 -12.73 10.37
N ALA A 149 21.06 -13.43 9.41
CA ALA A 149 22.51 -13.69 9.40
C ALA A 149 23.31 -12.39 9.18
N VAL A 150 22.83 -11.50 8.31
CA VAL A 150 23.43 -10.18 8.10
C VAL A 150 23.22 -9.26 9.31
N ALA A 151 22.10 -9.39 10.03
CA ALA A 151 21.81 -8.61 11.24
C ALA A 151 22.77 -8.98 12.36
N GLY A 152 23.07 -10.27 12.56
CA GLY A 152 24.11 -10.69 13.50
C GLY A 152 25.46 -10.04 13.19
N ARG A 153 25.87 -10.04 11.92
CA ARG A 153 27.11 -9.37 11.47
C ARG A 153 27.07 -7.85 11.66
N ARG A 154 25.92 -7.20 11.45
CA ARG A 154 25.74 -5.76 11.67
C ARG A 154 25.77 -5.40 13.15
N ILE A 155 25.10 -6.19 13.99
CA ILE A 155 25.12 -6.03 15.45
C ILE A 155 26.55 -6.15 15.95
N TYR A 156 27.30 -7.17 15.51
CA TYR A 156 28.71 -7.31 15.87
C TYR A 156 29.53 -6.07 15.49
N LYS A 157 29.37 -5.54 14.26
CA LYS A 157 30.05 -4.30 13.85
C LYS A 157 29.67 -3.10 14.71
N ILE A 158 28.40 -2.97 15.08
CA ILE A 158 27.90 -1.88 15.94
C ILE A 158 28.48 -2.01 17.35
N VAL A 159 28.46 -3.21 17.93
CA VAL A 159 29.02 -3.50 19.26
C VAL A 159 30.53 -3.25 19.26
N ALA A 160 31.25 -3.69 18.22
CA ALA A 160 32.68 -3.45 18.09
C ALA A 160 33.01 -1.95 17.95
N LEU A 161 32.28 -1.21 17.12
CA LEU A 161 32.44 0.24 16.98
C LEU A 161 32.11 0.97 18.29
N TRP A 162 31.07 0.53 18.99
CA TRP A 162 30.68 1.05 20.29
C TRP A 162 31.76 0.80 21.34
N ALA A 163 32.28 -0.43 21.43
CA ALA A 163 33.36 -0.78 22.36
C ALA A 163 34.63 0.02 22.07
N ALA A 164 34.97 0.21 20.79
CA ALA A 164 36.09 1.06 20.38
C ALA A 164 35.87 2.53 20.76
N GLY A 165 34.67 3.07 20.56
CA GLY A 165 34.32 4.44 20.96
C GLY A 165 34.36 4.65 22.47
N MET A 166 33.83 3.70 23.24
CA MET A 166 33.91 3.71 24.71
C MET A 166 35.36 3.61 25.19
N GLY A 167 36.15 2.71 24.59
CA GLY A 167 37.57 2.58 24.90
C GLY A 167 38.36 3.86 24.61
N ALA A 168 38.09 4.51 23.47
CA ALA A 168 38.71 5.79 23.12
C ALA A 168 38.33 6.92 24.10
N ALA A 169 37.05 6.99 24.51
CA ALA A 169 36.59 7.97 25.50
C ALA A 169 37.26 7.75 26.87
N LEU A 170 37.31 6.50 27.34
CA LEU A 170 37.96 6.16 28.61
C LEU A 170 39.47 6.42 28.55
N PHE A 171 40.14 6.10 27.45
CA PHE A 171 41.55 6.42 27.26
C PHE A 171 41.81 7.93 27.21
N GLY A 172 40.93 8.70 26.56
CA GLY A 172 41.01 10.16 26.56
C GLY A 172 40.87 10.74 27.96
N LEU A 173 39.89 10.25 28.73
CA LEU A 173 39.69 10.63 30.12
C LEU A 173 40.91 10.26 30.98
N ASP A 174 41.46 9.07 30.76
CA ASP A 174 42.65 8.56 31.44
C ASP A 174 43.88 9.47 31.23
N LYS A 175 44.09 9.96 30.01
CA LYS A 175 45.15 10.92 29.69
C LYS A 175 44.90 12.31 30.26
N LEU A 176 43.65 12.75 30.28
CA LEU A 176 43.25 14.04 30.84
C LEU A 176 43.37 14.08 32.37
N LEU A 177 43.09 12.96 33.05
CA LEU A 177 43.35 12.81 34.48
C LEU A 177 44.85 12.73 34.77
N ALA A 178 45.64 12.06 33.92
CA ALA A 178 47.09 11.97 34.09
C ALA A 178 47.84 13.28 33.81
N SER A 179 47.28 14.21 33.05
CA SER A 179 47.92 15.49 32.75
C SER A 179 47.87 16.48 33.92
N GLY A 180 47.11 16.17 34.98
CA GLY A 180 46.95 17.05 36.15
C GLY A 180 46.11 18.29 35.89
N LEU A 181 45.54 18.44 34.69
CA LEU A 181 44.83 19.65 34.27
C LEU A 181 43.50 19.85 35.03
N VAL A 182 42.97 18.80 35.66
CA VAL A 182 41.71 18.79 36.44
C VAL A 182 41.98 18.54 37.94
N GLY A 183 43.24 18.68 38.37
CA GLY A 183 43.67 18.40 39.73
C GLY A 183 44.31 17.01 39.89
N ASP A 184 44.83 16.74 41.09
CA ASP A 184 45.53 15.48 41.39
C ASP A 184 44.51 14.40 41.81
N TRP A 185 44.12 13.56 40.85
CA TRP A 185 43.18 12.45 41.04
C TRP A 185 43.89 11.09 41.00
N THR A 186 45.20 11.06 41.21
CA THR A 186 46.05 9.88 41.04
C THR A 186 45.60 8.69 41.89
N GLU A 187 45.18 8.92 43.14
CA GLU A 187 44.69 7.87 44.04
C GLU A 187 43.30 7.33 43.66
N ASN A 188 42.45 8.15 43.05
CA ASN A 188 41.05 7.82 42.75
C ASN A 188 40.76 7.58 41.25
N ARG A 189 41.80 7.53 40.41
CA ARG A 189 41.68 7.42 38.95
C ARG A 189 40.83 6.23 38.50
N GLY A 190 41.01 5.07 39.14
CA GLY A 190 40.24 3.87 38.86
C GLY A 190 38.74 4.03 39.12
N MET A 191 38.39 4.71 40.22
CA MET A 191 37.00 4.97 40.59
C MET A 191 36.33 5.90 39.57
N VAL A 192 36.99 6.98 39.18
CA VAL A 192 36.46 7.93 38.18
C VAL A 192 36.26 7.24 36.82
N LEU A 193 37.23 6.42 36.38
CA LEU A 193 37.09 5.64 35.15
C LEU A 193 35.95 4.63 35.22
N SER A 194 35.73 3.96 36.36
CA SER A 194 34.60 3.06 36.53
C SER A 194 33.25 3.79 36.49
N MET A 195 33.16 4.98 37.09
CA MET A 195 31.95 5.81 37.05
C MET A 195 31.65 6.31 35.63
N ALA A 196 32.69 6.72 34.89
CA ALA A 196 32.54 7.11 33.50
C ALA A 196 32.11 5.91 32.64
N ALA A 197 32.69 4.74 32.85
CA ALA A 197 32.33 3.52 32.13
C ALA A 197 30.88 3.10 32.40
N THR A 198 30.42 3.13 33.66
CA THR A 198 29.02 2.80 33.99
C THR A 198 28.04 3.81 33.42
N TYR A 199 28.37 5.11 33.43
CA TYR A 199 27.55 6.14 32.79
C TYR A 199 27.46 5.94 31.27
N LEU A 200 28.59 5.72 30.59
CA LEU A 200 28.62 5.46 29.14
C LEU A 200 27.85 4.18 28.78
N LEU A 201 27.96 3.13 29.60
CA LEU A 201 27.16 1.90 29.47
C LEU A 201 25.67 2.22 29.61
N ALA A 202 25.25 2.91 30.66
CA ALA A 202 23.84 3.25 30.87
C ALA A 202 23.27 4.08 29.71
N VAL A 203 23.97 5.15 29.30
CA VAL A 203 23.57 5.99 28.16
C VAL A 203 23.49 5.18 26.88
N SER A 204 24.39 4.22 26.66
CA SER A 204 24.34 3.35 25.48
C SER A 204 23.13 2.42 25.48
N VAL A 205 22.76 1.85 26.64
CA VAL A 205 21.58 1.01 26.78
C VAL A 205 20.31 1.83 26.52
N TYR A 206 20.18 3.00 27.14
CA TYR A 206 19.02 3.87 26.88
C TYR A 206 18.97 4.38 25.44
N GLY A 207 20.12 4.76 24.86
CA GLY A 207 20.20 5.22 23.48
C GLY A 207 19.86 4.13 22.46
N THR A 208 20.23 2.87 22.73
CA THR A 208 19.87 1.73 21.89
C THR A 208 18.38 1.41 21.99
N LEU A 209 17.81 1.39 23.21
CA LEU A 209 16.37 1.21 23.42
C LEU A 209 15.54 2.30 22.72
N ALA A 210 15.92 3.57 22.87
CA ALA A 210 15.22 4.69 22.24
C ALA A 210 15.23 4.62 20.71
N ARG A 211 16.36 4.24 20.10
CA ARG A 211 16.46 4.08 18.63
C ARG A 211 15.78 2.83 18.09
N GLN A 212 15.65 1.79 18.90
CA GLN A 212 15.01 0.55 18.45
C GLN A 212 13.49 0.71 18.37
N ASN A 213 12.90 1.45 19.32
CA ASN A 213 11.47 1.74 19.33
C ASN A 213 10.99 2.52 18.10
N SER A 214 11.81 3.43 17.55
CA SER A 214 11.43 4.20 16.36
C SER A 214 11.43 3.40 15.05
N LYS A 215 12.14 2.26 15.01
CA LYS A 215 12.26 1.41 13.81
C LYS A 215 11.44 0.13 13.88
N SER A 216 10.99 -0.27 15.07
CA SER A 216 10.24 -1.52 15.26
C SER A 216 8.77 -1.46 14.85
N GLY A 217 8.30 -0.30 14.36
CA GLY A 217 6.94 -0.11 13.86
C GLY A 217 5.92 -0.17 15.00
N VAL A 218 5.41 1.00 15.38
CA VAL A 218 4.06 1.08 15.95
C VAL A 218 3.19 1.44 14.76
N GLY A 219 2.36 0.51 14.30
CA GLY A 219 1.36 0.84 13.29
C GLY A 219 0.26 1.67 13.95
N GLU A 220 -0.43 2.50 13.17
CA GLU A 220 -1.56 3.28 13.65
C GLU A 220 -2.72 2.36 14.09
N VAL A 221 -2.88 1.22 13.40
CA VAL A 221 -3.95 0.25 13.68
C VAL A 221 -3.47 -0.99 14.45
N LEU A 222 -2.21 -1.40 14.27
CA LEU A 222 -1.67 -2.61 14.91
C LEU A 222 -0.39 -2.35 15.68
N ARG A 223 -0.25 -3.04 16.81
CA ARG A 223 0.96 -3.08 17.62
C ARG A 223 1.41 -4.53 17.84
N TRP A 224 2.67 -4.71 18.19
CA TRP A 224 3.16 -5.99 18.69
C TRP A 224 2.52 -6.32 20.03
N SER A 225 2.14 -7.57 20.22
CA SER A 225 1.68 -8.07 21.51
C SER A 225 2.75 -7.92 22.59
N LYS A 226 2.29 -7.88 23.83
CA LYS A 226 3.18 -7.78 25.00
C LYS A 226 4.07 -9.03 25.07
N GLY A 227 5.39 -8.83 25.20
CA GLY A 227 6.36 -9.92 25.33
C GLY A 227 7.16 -10.26 24.06
N VAL A 228 6.78 -9.75 22.88
CA VAL A 228 7.57 -9.95 21.65
C VAL A 228 8.91 -9.23 21.74
N LEU A 229 10.01 -9.98 21.58
CA LEU A 229 11.37 -9.46 21.65
C LEU A 229 11.62 -8.40 20.57
N LEU A 230 12.32 -7.32 20.93
CA LEU A 230 12.61 -6.20 20.02
C LEU A 230 13.34 -6.63 18.74
N THR A 231 14.18 -7.66 18.83
CA THR A 231 14.86 -8.26 17.66
C THR A 231 13.87 -8.87 16.69
N GLN A 232 12.90 -9.64 17.18
CA GLN A 232 11.83 -10.22 16.37
C GLN A 232 10.96 -9.13 15.74
N ARG A 233 10.60 -8.08 16.49
CA ARG A 233 9.83 -6.93 15.94
C ARG A 233 10.52 -6.30 14.73
N SER A 234 11.83 -6.06 14.84
CA SER A 234 12.59 -5.47 13.72
C SER A 234 12.67 -6.40 12.50
N GLN A 235 12.72 -7.72 12.72
CA GLN A 235 12.79 -8.71 11.64
C GLN A 235 11.43 -8.87 10.95
N ARG A 236 10.34 -8.74 11.71
CA ARG A 236 8.95 -8.87 11.27
C ARG A 236 8.29 -7.51 10.98
N ALA A 237 9.06 -6.43 10.86
CA ALA A 237 8.50 -5.09 10.63
C ALA A 237 7.70 -4.99 9.31
N ARG A 238 8.09 -5.75 8.28
CA ARG A 238 7.32 -5.84 7.02
C ARG A 238 5.99 -6.55 7.20
N GLU A 239 5.96 -7.58 8.04
CA GLU A 239 4.75 -8.32 8.37
C GLU A 239 3.75 -7.40 9.06
N LEU A 240 4.20 -6.63 10.06
CA LEU A 240 3.36 -5.65 10.73
C LEU A 240 2.76 -4.63 9.75
N LYS A 241 3.57 -4.10 8.81
CA LYS A 241 3.12 -3.11 7.83
C LYS A 241 2.09 -3.68 6.83
N MET A 242 2.26 -4.95 6.43
CA MET A 242 1.30 -5.63 5.58
C MET A 242 0.01 -5.91 6.37
N ALA A 243 0.14 -6.49 7.57
CA ALA A 243 -0.98 -6.75 8.46
C ALA A 243 -1.76 -5.48 8.81
N SER A 244 -1.09 -4.33 9.02
CA SER A 244 -1.76 -3.07 9.34
C SER A 244 -2.62 -2.59 8.17
N LEU A 245 -2.12 -2.69 6.93
CA LEU A 245 -2.90 -2.38 5.73
C LEU A 245 -4.14 -3.30 5.62
N MET A 246 -3.99 -4.59 5.93
CA MET A 246 -5.12 -5.53 5.94
C MET A 246 -6.16 -5.16 7.00
N ALA A 247 -5.71 -4.86 8.22
CA ALA A 247 -6.56 -4.43 9.32
C ALA A 247 -7.30 -3.13 9.01
N GLU A 248 -6.62 -2.15 8.41
CA GLU A 248 -7.22 -0.90 7.94
C GLU A 248 -8.31 -1.15 6.89
N MET A 249 -8.01 -1.96 5.87
CA MET A 249 -8.99 -2.28 4.82
C MET A 249 -10.18 -3.06 5.37
N ASN A 250 -9.95 -4.01 6.27
CA ASN A 250 -11.02 -4.77 6.92
C ASN A 250 -11.89 -3.87 7.80
N ARG A 251 -11.27 -2.98 8.57
CA ARG A 251 -11.94 -1.96 9.40
C ARG A 251 -12.81 -1.01 8.57
N SER A 252 -12.37 -0.70 7.35
CA SER A 252 -13.07 0.20 6.43
C SER A 252 -14.33 -0.42 5.79
N LEU A 253 -14.51 -1.74 5.91
CA LEU A 253 -15.71 -2.38 5.40
C LEU A 253 -16.94 -1.97 6.22
N PRO A 254 -18.08 -1.67 5.56
CA PRO A 254 -19.28 -1.20 6.24
C PRO A 254 -19.84 -2.23 7.23
N GLU A 255 -19.59 -3.51 7.00
CA GLU A 255 -20.04 -4.62 7.83
C GLU A 255 -19.37 -4.67 9.21
N ASN A 256 -18.15 -4.14 9.33
CA ASN A 256 -17.37 -4.25 10.56
C ASN A 256 -17.48 -3.01 11.46
N HIS A 257 -18.25 -2.00 11.07
CA HIS A 257 -18.52 -0.80 11.89
C HIS A 257 -17.27 -0.09 12.44
N GLY A 258 -16.15 -0.14 11.71
CA GLY A 258 -14.91 0.46 12.20
C GLY A 258 -14.16 -0.38 13.23
N GLU A 259 -14.43 -1.68 13.32
CA GLU A 259 -13.62 -2.66 14.04
C GLU A 259 -13.02 -3.70 13.08
N CYS A 260 -12.10 -4.55 13.54
CA CYS A 260 -11.61 -5.67 12.73
C CYS A 260 -12.50 -6.90 12.93
N ALA A 261 -12.81 -7.62 11.86
CA ALA A 261 -13.56 -8.87 11.91
C ALA A 261 -12.87 -9.89 12.84
N VAL A 262 -13.67 -10.67 13.58
CA VAL A 262 -13.18 -11.64 14.57
C VAL A 262 -12.18 -12.64 13.97
N LYS A 263 -12.42 -13.10 12.74
CA LYS A 263 -11.49 -14.00 12.02
C LYS A 263 -10.13 -13.34 11.80
N MET A 264 -10.11 -12.06 11.42
CA MET A 264 -8.87 -11.32 11.25
C MET A 264 -8.16 -11.13 12.60
N LEU A 265 -8.89 -10.84 13.68
CA LEU A 265 -8.30 -10.73 15.01
C LEU A 265 -7.62 -12.02 15.46
N GLN A 266 -8.23 -13.19 15.20
CA GLN A 266 -7.63 -14.49 15.51
C GLN A 266 -6.33 -14.73 14.73
N GLU A 267 -6.32 -14.42 13.43
CA GLU A 267 -5.13 -14.53 12.58
C GLU A 267 -4.01 -13.56 12.99
N LEU A 268 -4.37 -12.34 13.43
CA LEU A 268 -3.41 -11.36 13.96
C LEU A 268 -2.83 -11.81 15.30
N GLN A 269 -3.67 -12.31 16.21
CA GLN A 269 -3.24 -12.81 17.51
C GLN A 269 -2.30 -14.01 17.38
N ALA A 270 -2.58 -14.93 16.43
CA ALA A 270 -1.69 -16.05 16.12
C ALA A 270 -0.29 -15.60 15.64
N ARG A 271 -0.16 -14.35 15.21
CA ARG A 271 1.09 -13.70 14.76
C ARG A 271 1.67 -12.76 15.80
N ASP A 272 1.23 -12.81 17.05
CA ASP A 272 1.67 -11.91 18.12
C ASP A 272 1.38 -10.42 17.80
N LEU A 273 0.32 -10.14 17.05
CA LEU A 273 -0.15 -8.80 16.72
C LEU A 273 -1.45 -8.50 17.48
N GLU A 274 -1.55 -7.29 18.00
CA GLU A 274 -2.73 -6.77 18.68
C GLU A 274 -3.24 -5.52 17.96
N THR A 275 -4.56 -5.36 17.89
CA THR A 275 -5.16 -4.10 17.47
C THR A 275 -4.89 -3.01 18.49
N VAL A 276 -4.54 -1.83 18.00
CA VAL A 276 -4.51 -0.62 18.82
C VAL A 276 -5.95 -0.23 19.06
N GLU A 277 -6.34 -0.26 20.33
CA GLU A 277 -7.67 0.17 20.76
C GLU A 277 -7.84 1.66 20.44
N SER A 278 -9.06 2.05 20.08
CA SER A 278 -9.37 3.47 19.89
C SER A 278 -9.16 4.23 21.20
N GLU A 279 -8.75 5.50 21.11
CA GLU A 279 -8.60 6.35 22.31
C GLU A 279 -9.91 6.43 23.09
N ASP A 280 -11.04 6.45 22.39
CA ASP A 280 -12.38 6.47 22.99
C ASP A 280 -12.65 5.21 23.83
N GLU A 281 -12.31 4.01 23.32
CA GLU A 281 -12.43 2.76 24.09
C GLU A 281 -11.50 2.73 25.30
N LEU A 282 -10.28 3.23 25.14
CA LEU A 282 -9.31 3.34 26.24
C LEU A 282 -9.85 4.25 27.34
N LEU A 283 -10.39 5.41 26.98
CA LEU A 283 -11.02 6.35 27.91
C LEU A 283 -12.23 5.74 28.61
N ILE A 284 -13.08 5.01 27.89
CA ILE A 284 -14.22 4.30 28.49
C ILE A 284 -13.74 3.24 29.48
N LYS A 285 -12.71 2.45 29.13
CA LYS A 285 -12.12 1.46 30.06
C LYS A 285 -11.52 2.13 31.28
N GLU A 286 -10.83 3.25 31.11
CA GLU A 286 -10.28 4.03 32.22
C GLU A 286 -11.38 4.61 33.12
N TYR A 287 -12.47 5.12 32.53
CA TYR A 287 -13.66 5.58 33.26
C TYR A 287 -14.20 4.48 34.16
N TRP A 288 -14.44 3.29 33.62
CA TRP A 288 -14.94 2.17 34.39
C TRP A 288 -13.93 1.67 35.43
N ALA A 289 -12.64 1.62 35.09
CA ALA A 289 -11.60 1.18 36.01
C ALA A 289 -11.40 2.13 37.19
N ARG A 290 -11.58 3.44 36.99
CA ARG A 290 -11.48 4.47 38.03
C ARG A 290 -12.81 4.78 38.73
N GLY A 291 -13.91 4.16 38.32
CA GLY A 291 -15.24 4.45 38.85
C GLY A 291 -15.71 5.88 38.53
N GLY A 292 -15.25 6.45 37.41
CA GLY A 292 -15.58 7.81 36.98
C GLY A 292 -14.73 8.92 37.62
N ASP A 293 -13.74 8.60 38.46
CA ASP A 293 -12.85 9.60 39.04
C ASP A 293 -11.93 10.25 37.98
N GLY A 294 -11.92 11.58 37.95
CA GLY A 294 -11.22 12.38 36.94
C GLY A 294 -11.94 12.54 35.61
N PHE A 295 -13.19 12.04 35.49
CA PHE A 295 -14.03 12.26 34.31
C PHE A 295 -15.15 13.26 34.63
N GLU A 296 -15.30 14.28 33.79
CA GLU A 296 -16.40 15.22 33.88
C GLU A 296 -17.54 14.75 32.98
N TRP A 297 -18.75 14.65 33.54
CA TRP A 297 -19.95 14.43 32.74
C TRP A 297 -20.22 15.69 31.93
N VAL A 298 -19.87 15.64 30.65
CA VAL A 298 -20.29 16.66 29.70
C VAL A 298 -21.78 16.45 29.45
N GLU A 299 -22.60 17.43 29.80
CA GLU A 299 -24.04 17.38 29.54
C GLU A 299 -24.32 17.14 28.04
N PRO A 300 -25.40 16.43 27.67
CA PRO A 300 -25.70 16.06 26.27
C PRO A 300 -25.72 17.23 25.28
N ASP A 301 -25.97 18.45 25.75
CA ASP A 301 -26.00 19.68 24.94
C ASP A 301 -24.60 20.18 24.53
N GLN A 302 -23.54 19.67 25.18
CA GLN A 302 -22.15 19.96 24.87
C GLN A 302 -21.42 18.80 24.20
N ASP A 303 -22.14 17.90 23.52
CA ASP A 303 -21.51 16.81 22.78
C ASP A 303 -20.48 17.35 21.75
N PRO A 304 -19.18 17.02 21.89
CA PRO A 304 -18.15 17.43 20.94
C PRO A 304 -18.44 16.90 19.52
N ALA A 305 -19.13 15.76 19.36
CA ALA A 305 -19.53 15.26 18.05
C ALA A 305 -20.55 16.19 17.37
N TRP A 306 -21.48 16.78 18.13
CA TRP A 306 -22.40 17.80 17.62
C TRP A 306 -21.66 19.07 17.21
N GLN A 307 -20.64 19.50 17.98
CA GLN A 307 -19.81 20.64 17.62
C GLN A 307 -18.99 20.37 16.35
N ILE A 308 -18.38 19.19 16.22
CA ILE A 308 -17.63 18.76 15.04
C ILE A 308 -18.55 18.66 13.81
N TRP A 309 -19.74 18.07 13.97
CA TRP A 309 -20.74 17.97 12.92
C TRP A 309 -21.23 19.35 12.49
N ARG A 310 -21.55 20.22 13.44
CA ARG A 310 -21.96 21.62 13.18
C ARG A 310 -20.86 22.37 12.44
N ALA A 311 -19.59 22.23 12.86
CA ALA A 311 -18.45 22.82 12.17
C ALA A 311 -18.25 22.28 10.75
N ARG A 312 -18.42 20.97 10.53
CA ARG A 312 -18.39 20.36 9.18
C ARG A 312 -19.53 20.87 8.30
N MET A 313 -20.74 20.95 8.84
CA MET A 313 -21.91 21.46 8.14
C MET A 313 -21.76 22.94 7.79
N GLU A 314 -21.20 23.73 8.69
CA GLU A 314 -20.96 25.15 8.48
C GLU A 314 -19.86 25.40 7.43
N LYS A 315 -18.78 24.62 7.48
CA LYS A 315 -17.74 24.61 6.43
C LYS A 315 -18.32 24.17 5.07
N SER A 316 -19.18 23.16 5.04
CA SER A 316 -19.87 22.74 3.83
C SER A 316 -20.81 23.84 3.30
N LYS A 317 -21.57 24.50 4.18
CA LYS A 317 -22.44 25.65 3.83
C LYS A 317 -21.63 26.83 3.27
N GLN A 318 -20.42 27.08 3.76
CA GLN A 318 -19.52 28.11 3.23
C GLN A 318 -18.93 27.74 1.86
N GLN A 319 -18.79 26.44 1.56
CA GLN A 319 -18.24 25.94 0.29
C GLN A 319 -19.28 25.79 -0.83
N ARG A 320 -20.58 25.96 -0.54
CA ARG A 320 -21.63 25.91 -1.56
C ARG A 320 -21.59 27.18 -2.43
N ILE A 321 -21.56 26.99 -3.74
CA ILE A 321 -21.68 28.06 -4.75
C ILE A 321 -22.98 28.84 -4.50
N GLY A 322 -22.88 30.16 -4.29
CA GLY A 322 -24.03 31.04 -4.00
C GLY A 322 -24.41 31.18 -2.52
N SER A 323 -23.62 30.64 -1.58
CA SER A 323 -23.84 30.84 -0.15
C SER A 323 -23.61 32.31 0.24
N PRO A 324 -24.53 32.96 0.99
CA PRO A 324 -24.35 34.34 1.48
C PRO A 324 -23.20 34.47 2.51
N TYR A 325 -22.59 33.34 2.89
CA TYR A 325 -21.45 33.26 3.82
C TYR A 325 -20.10 33.03 3.11
N VAL A 326 -20.05 33.02 1.77
CA VAL A 326 -18.78 33.10 1.04
C VAL A 326 -18.13 34.42 1.42
N ARG A 327 -17.02 34.35 2.17
CA ARG A 327 -16.26 35.54 2.59
C ARG A 327 -15.98 36.41 1.36
N HIS A 328 -16.34 37.68 1.45
CA HIS A 328 -15.95 38.76 0.52
C HIS A 328 -14.42 38.94 0.39
N ASP A 329 -13.62 38.14 1.11
CA ASP A 329 -12.16 38.17 1.10
C ASP A 329 -11.54 37.22 0.05
N ALA A 330 -12.34 36.42 -0.66
CA ALA A 330 -11.85 35.65 -1.80
C ALA A 330 -11.41 36.63 -2.89
N THR A 331 -10.09 36.75 -3.09
CA THR A 331 -9.51 37.64 -4.11
C THR A 331 -10.22 37.47 -5.46
N PRO A 332 -10.59 38.57 -6.16
CA PRO A 332 -11.47 38.54 -7.34
C PRO A 332 -11.06 37.53 -8.44
N LYS A 333 -9.77 37.20 -8.52
CA LYS A 333 -9.25 36.23 -9.50
C LYS A 333 -9.70 34.78 -9.29
N GLN A 334 -10.12 34.37 -8.08
CA GLN A 334 -10.51 32.98 -7.82
C GLN A 334 -11.96 32.64 -8.21
N LEU A 335 -12.81 33.65 -8.42
CA LEU A 335 -14.22 33.50 -8.77
C LEU A 335 -14.56 34.01 -10.17
N ASP A 336 -13.58 34.57 -10.90
CA ASP A 336 -13.75 35.11 -12.25
C ASP A 336 -14.34 34.08 -13.23
N TRP A 337 -13.94 32.80 -13.12
CA TRP A 337 -14.53 31.73 -13.94
C TRP A 337 -16.01 31.46 -13.59
N ALA A 338 -16.41 31.60 -12.32
CA ALA A 338 -17.79 31.38 -11.88
C ALA A 338 -18.70 32.56 -12.28
N GLU A 339 -18.19 33.79 -12.22
CA GLU A 339 -18.88 34.97 -12.75
C GLU A 339 -19.01 34.92 -14.27
N ARG A 340 -17.99 34.46 -15.00
CA ARG A 340 -18.07 34.26 -16.46
C ARG A 340 -19.12 33.22 -16.86
N VAL A 341 -19.24 32.13 -16.08
CA VAL A 341 -20.29 31.12 -16.27
C VAL A 341 -21.67 31.68 -15.93
N ALA A 342 -21.80 32.47 -14.85
CA ALA A 342 -23.08 33.09 -14.47
C ALA A 342 -23.54 34.18 -15.46
N ASN A 343 -22.60 34.93 -16.02
CA ASN A 343 -22.88 36.05 -16.93
C ASN A 343 -22.88 35.66 -18.42
N ASN A 344 -22.72 34.37 -18.74
CA ASN A 344 -22.79 33.83 -20.12
C ASN A 344 -21.89 34.56 -21.13
N GLN A 345 -20.73 35.08 -20.69
CA GLN A 345 -20.17 36.23 -21.40
C GLN A 345 -19.21 35.90 -22.55
N ASP A 346 -18.66 34.69 -22.72
CA ASP A 346 -17.60 34.49 -23.75
C ASP A 346 -17.50 33.13 -24.49
N ASP A 347 -18.37 32.12 -24.30
CA ASP A 347 -18.28 30.85 -25.06
C ASP A 347 -19.63 30.37 -25.63
N PRO A 348 -19.75 30.11 -26.96
CA PRO A 348 -20.93 29.48 -27.57
C PRO A 348 -21.06 27.98 -27.24
N ILE A 349 -20.19 27.44 -26.38
CA ILE A 349 -20.24 26.07 -25.86
C ILE A 349 -20.36 26.15 -24.34
N THR A 350 -21.44 26.75 -23.86
CA THR A 350 -21.82 26.61 -22.46
C THR A 350 -22.29 25.17 -22.28
N ILE A 351 -21.51 24.38 -21.54
CA ILE A 351 -21.98 23.09 -21.00
C ILE A 351 -23.15 23.44 -20.08
N PRO A 352 -24.41 23.11 -20.44
CA PRO A 352 -25.50 23.36 -19.54
C PRO A 352 -25.26 22.50 -18.30
N HIS A 353 -25.19 23.12 -17.13
CA HIS A 353 -25.35 22.36 -15.90
C HIS A 353 -26.64 21.56 -16.03
N ALA A 354 -26.57 20.23 -15.97
CA ALA A 354 -27.70 19.32 -16.20
C ALA A 354 -28.92 19.60 -15.30
N SER A 355 -28.75 20.42 -14.26
CA SER A 355 -29.81 20.86 -13.35
C SER A 355 -30.58 22.12 -13.80
N LEU A 356 -30.18 22.80 -14.89
CA LEU A 356 -30.84 24.02 -15.37
C LEU A 356 -31.65 23.84 -16.66
N ILE A 357 -31.55 22.68 -17.32
CA ILE A 357 -32.47 22.33 -18.41
C ILE A 357 -33.73 21.75 -17.76
N ASP A 358 -34.79 22.55 -17.70
CA ASP A 358 -36.12 22.09 -17.30
C ASP A 358 -36.70 21.21 -18.43
N ILE A 359 -36.28 19.93 -18.44
CA ILE A 359 -36.61 18.93 -19.47
C ILE A 359 -38.12 18.72 -19.61
N THR A 360 -38.90 19.21 -18.64
CA THR A 360 -40.36 19.18 -18.64
C THR A 360 -40.99 20.14 -19.63
N LYS A 361 -40.28 21.18 -20.09
CA LYS A 361 -40.80 22.20 -21.00
C LYS A 361 -40.43 22.00 -22.47
N LEU A 362 -39.50 21.08 -22.76
CA LEU A 362 -39.11 20.78 -24.14
C LEU A 362 -40.16 19.89 -24.80
N SER A 363 -40.60 20.32 -25.98
CA SER A 363 -41.48 19.51 -26.83
C SER A 363 -40.76 18.22 -27.25
N VAL A 364 -41.53 17.18 -27.56
CA VAL A 364 -40.97 15.88 -27.96
C VAL A 364 -40.07 16.02 -29.21
N GLU A 365 -40.43 16.93 -30.12
CA GLU A 365 -39.68 17.19 -31.35
C GLU A 365 -38.30 17.80 -31.09
N GLU A 366 -38.19 18.72 -30.13
CA GLU A 366 -36.90 19.32 -29.74
C GLU A 366 -35.97 18.29 -29.07
N LYS A 367 -36.54 17.33 -28.33
CA LYS A 367 -35.76 16.25 -27.71
C LYS A 367 -35.17 15.31 -28.76
N PHE A 368 -35.93 14.99 -29.81
CA PHE A 368 -35.43 14.18 -30.91
C PHE A 368 -34.38 14.94 -31.75
N ALA A 369 -34.56 16.24 -31.95
CA ALA A 369 -33.58 17.06 -32.67
C ALA A 369 -32.22 17.13 -31.95
N MET A 370 -32.20 17.22 -30.62
CA MET A 370 -30.95 17.20 -29.84
C MET A 370 -30.26 15.83 -29.93
N LEU A 371 -31.01 14.73 -29.83
CA LEU A 371 -30.46 13.37 -29.97
C LEU A 371 -29.85 13.13 -31.35
N ASP A 372 -30.49 13.60 -32.43
CA ASP A 372 -29.94 13.49 -33.78
C ASP A 372 -28.66 14.32 -33.98
N GLN A 373 -28.56 15.46 -33.29
CA GLN A 373 -27.36 16.30 -33.32
C GLN A 373 -26.19 15.64 -32.57
N GLU A 374 -26.48 14.98 -31.45
CA GLU A 374 -25.50 14.22 -30.66
C GLU A 374 -25.03 12.95 -31.41
N LEU A 375 -25.94 12.27 -32.11
CA LEU A 375 -25.59 11.13 -32.97
C LEU A 375 -24.73 11.53 -34.18
N LYS A 376 -24.94 12.73 -34.72
CA LYS A 376 -24.09 13.28 -35.80
C LYS A 376 -22.69 13.63 -35.31
N SER A 377 -22.56 14.26 -34.14
CA SER A 377 -21.24 14.63 -33.59
C SER A 377 -20.41 13.39 -33.21
N LEU A 378 -21.05 12.32 -32.71
CA LEU A 378 -20.38 11.04 -32.45
C LEU A 378 -19.87 10.38 -33.73
N LYS A 379 -20.65 10.40 -34.82
CA LYS A 379 -20.20 9.86 -36.12
C LYS A 379 -19.08 10.67 -36.77
N GLU A 380 -18.98 11.96 -36.46
CA GLU A 380 -17.94 12.83 -37.01
C GLU A 380 -16.60 12.65 -36.27
N ASN A 381 -16.64 12.35 -34.97
CA ASN A 381 -15.46 12.05 -34.15
C ASN A 381 -14.86 10.66 -34.39
N ASP A 382 -15.61 9.72 -34.98
CA ASP A 382 -15.12 8.37 -35.32
C ASP A 382 -14.44 8.27 -36.71
N ARG A 383 -14.28 9.39 -37.45
CA ARG A 383 -13.48 9.37 -38.69
C ARG A 383 -11.99 9.24 -38.34
N PRO A 384 -11.27 8.22 -38.84
CA PRO A 384 -9.85 8.08 -38.60
C PRO A 384 -9.11 9.27 -39.23
N ALA A 385 -8.29 9.96 -38.41
CA ALA A 385 -7.48 11.10 -38.85
C ALA A 385 -6.64 10.71 -40.07
N GLU A 386 -6.92 11.39 -41.20
CA GLU A 386 -6.18 11.24 -42.44
C GLU A 386 -4.75 11.75 -42.21
N ILE A 387 -3.78 10.82 -42.24
CA ILE A 387 -2.37 11.12 -42.01
C ILE A 387 -1.84 11.83 -43.24
N ASP A 388 -1.67 13.14 -43.11
CA ASP A 388 -1.06 14.02 -44.10
C ASP A 388 0.37 13.54 -44.40
N LYS A 389 0.64 13.16 -45.67
CA LYS A 389 1.97 12.73 -46.11
C LYS A 389 2.88 13.95 -46.23
N PRO A 390 4.14 13.88 -45.77
CA PRO A 390 5.07 15.00 -45.90
C PRO A 390 5.37 15.29 -47.37
N ARG A 391 5.19 16.57 -47.74
CA ARG A 391 5.55 17.17 -49.02
C ARG A 391 7.06 16.99 -49.24
N LYS A 392 7.44 16.39 -50.36
CA LYS A 392 8.84 16.37 -50.82
C LYS A 392 9.11 17.72 -51.48
N ASP A 393 9.95 18.53 -50.84
CA ASP A 393 10.52 19.71 -51.46
C ASP A 393 11.86 19.32 -52.13
N ASN A 394 12.01 19.73 -53.39
CA ASN A 394 13.24 19.72 -54.18
C ASN A 394 14.06 20.96 -53.89
#